data_AF-A0A2D4MTX5-F1
#
_entry.id   AF-A0A2D4MTX5-F1
#
_cell.length_a   1.000
_cell.length_b   1.000
_cell.length_c   1.000
_cell.angle_alpha   90.00
_cell.angle_beta   90.00
_cell.angle_gamma   90.00
#
_symmetry.space_group_name_H-M   'P 1'
#
loop_
_entity.id
_entity.type
_entity.pdbx_description
1 polymer ?
#
loop_
_entity_poly.entity_id
_entity_poly.type
_entity_poly.pdbx_seq_one_letter_code
_entity_poly.pdbx_strand_id
1 'polypeptide(L)'
;EYMGPLDEQPVVWRVVFQSRTDEDGAVPLPSVMDVSCRTPSQEAYHAAMVLSGVGDALGYRNQRWEYCTSGPQIHQELQEMGGLGKIHVALPDWPVSDDTVLHLATAEALATGKTGEPLFQELARCYVEAMKDMEGRKPGPTSILGNTQHIYFCMF
;
A
#
# COMPACT_ATOMS: atom_id res chain seq x y z
N GLU A 1 37.77 -19.10 -19.81
CA GLU A 1 36.35 -19.45 -19.60
C GLU A 1 35.56 -18.18 -19.43
N TYR A 2 34.61 -17.96 -20.33
CA TYR A 2 33.74 -16.80 -20.36
C TYR A 2 32.58 -17.08 -19.39
N MET A 3 32.63 -16.52 -18.19
CA MET A 3 31.49 -16.54 -17.26
C MET A 3 30.54 -15.43 -17.70
N GLY A 4 29.44 -15.82 -18.36
CA GLY A 4 28.39 -14.89 -18.78
C GLY A 4 27.71 -14.22 -17.57
N PRO A 5 27.08 -13.06 -17.76
CA PRO A 5 26.36 -12.38 -16.69
C PRO A 5 25.16 -13.22 -16.23
N LEU A 6 25.02 -13.35 -14.92
CA LEU A 6 23.84 -13.90 -14.27
C LEU A 6 22.65 -12.99 -14.60
N ASP A 7 21.60 -13.56 -15.19
CA ASP A 7 20.32 -12.91 -15.42
C ASP A 7 19.74 -12.42 -14.10
N GLU A 8 19.93 -11.14 -13.78
CA GLU A 8 19.10 -10.41 -12.82
C GLU A 8 17.74 -10.15 -13.46
N GLN A 9 16.82 -11.11 -13.35
CA GLN A 9 15.42 -10.82 -13.58
C GLN A 9 14.87 -10.06 -12.36
N PRO A 10 14.36 -8.83 -12.51
CA PRO A 10 13.66 -8.17 -11.42
C PRO A 10 12.42 -9.01 -11.07
N VAL A 11 12.31 -9.40 -9.81
CA VAL A 11 11.13 -10.09 -9.28
C VAL A 11 9.97 -9.08 -9.31
N VAL A 12 9.26 -9.03 -10.43
CA VAL A 12 8.04 -8.24 -10.58
C VAL A 12 6.94 -8.98 -9.84
N TRP A 13 6.63 -8.53 -8.62
CA TRP A 13 5.45 -8.96 -7.88
C TRP A 13 4.19 -8.44 -8.58
N ARG A 14 3.72 -9.20 -9.58
CA ARG A 14 2.44 -8.95 -10.22
C ARG A 14 1.34 -9.54 -9.34
N VAL A 15 0.77 -8.71 -8.46
CA VAL A 15 -0.48 -9.07 -7.76
C VAL A 15 -1.61 -9.01 -8.78
N VAL A 16 -1.93 -10.14 -9.40
CA VAL A 16 -3.14 -10.30 -10.22
C VAL A 16 -4.25 -10.79 -9.30
N PHE A 17 -5.22 -9.92 -9.00
CA PHE A 17 -6.49 -10.38 -8.45
C PHE A 17 -7.32 -11.01 -9.58
N GLN A 18 -7.30 -12.34 -9.66
CA GLN A 18 -8.25 -13.09 -10.47
C GLN A 18 -9.24 -13.78 -9.54
N SER A 19 -10.47 -13.28 -9.50
CA SER A 19 -11.59 -13.98 -8.87
C SER A 19 -11.93 -15.19 -9.73
N ARG A 20 -11.69 -16.39 -9.19
CA ARG A 20 -12.09 -17.67 -9.78
C ARG A 20 -13.59 -17.86 -9.53
N THR A 21 -14.38 -17.92 -10.59
CA THR A 21 -15.71 -18.55 -10.56
C THR A 21 -15.59 -19.81 -11.41
N ASP A 22 -15.56 -20.96 -10.74
CA ASP A 22 -15.65 -22.27 -11.35
C ASP A 22 -17.09 -22.47 -11.84
N GLU A 23 -17.30 -22.56 -13.16
CA GLU A 23 -18.45 -23.22 -13.77
C GLU A 23 -17.99 -23.79 -15.13
N ASP A 24 -18.20 -25.09 -15.32
CA ASP A 24 -17.77 -25.89 -16.48
C ASP A 24 -18.37 -25.40 -17.82
N GLY A 25 -17.57 -25.45 -18.89
CA GLY A 25 -18.07 -25.58 -20.26
C GLY A 25 -17.59 -24.53 -21.27
N ALA A 26 -16.68 -24.96 -22.16
CA ALA A 26 -16.33 -24.38 -23.46
C ALA A 26 -15.91 -22.88 -23.49
N VAL A 27 -14.62 -22.62 -23.70
CA VAL A 27 -14.06 -21.28 -23.89
C VAL A 27 -14.08 -20.91 -25.39
N PRO A 28 -14.91 -19.96 -25.86
CA PRO A 28 -14.67 -19.28 -27.12
C PRO A 28 -13.53 -18.27 -26.93
N LEU A 29 -12.72 -18.08 -27.96
CA LEU A 29 -11.62 -17.10 -27.96
C LEU A 29 -12.13 -15.72 -27.51
N PRO A 30 -11.43 -15.03 -26.58
CA PRO A 30 -11.93 -13.79 -26.01
C PRO A 30 -11.98 -12.71 -27.10
N SER A 31 -13.19 -12.24 -27.39
CA SER A 31 -13.41 -10.98 -28.10
C SER A 31 -12.86 -9.85 -27.23
N VAL A 32 -12.06 -9.00 -27.87
CA VAL A 32 -11.47 -7.79 -27.32
C VAL A 32 -12.50 -6.98 -26.53
N MET A 33 -12.22 -6.83 -25.22
CA MET A 33 -12.72 -5.78 -24.33
C MET A 33 -14.23 -5.73 -24.05
N ASP A 34 -14.68 -6.52 -23.08
CA ASP A 34 -15.75 -6.09 -22.18
C ASP A 34 -15.18 -5.98 -20.76
N VAL A 35 -14.44 -4.89 -20.51
CA VAL A 35 -14.18 -4.44 -19.14
C VAL A 35 -15.42 -3.69 -18.69
N SER A 36 -16.46 -4.44 -18.32
CA SER A 36 -17.55 -3.88 -17.53
C SER A 36 -16.94 -3.35 -16.24
N CYS A 37 -16.83 -2.03 -16.12
CA CYS A 37 -16.41 -1.34 -14.90
C CYS A 37 -17.50 -1.56 -13.85
N ARG A 38 -17.44 -2.69 -13.15
CA ARG A 38 -18.31 -2.94 -12.00
C ARG A 38 -17.86 -1.99 -10.91
N THR A 39 -18.76 -1.11 -10.48
CA THR A 39 -18.55 -0.32 -9.26
C THR A 39 -18.26 -1.30 -8.12
N PRO A 40 -17.14 -1.17 -7.40
CA PRO A 40 -16.84 -2.06 -6.29
C PRO A 40 -17.94 -1.95 -5.23
N SER A 41 -18.27 -3.06 -4.58
CA SER A 41 -19.22 -3.04 -3.46
C SER A 41 -18.64 -2.23 -2.29
N GLN A 42 -19.51 -1.75 -1.39
CA GLN A 42 -19.08 -1.09 -0.17
C GLN A 42 -18.11 -1.97 0.65
N GLU A 43 -18.39 -3.27 0.73
CA GLU A 43 -17.52 -4.25 1.39
C GLU A 43 -16.14 -4.32 0.74
N ALA A 44 -16.05 -4.25 -0.59
CA ALA A 44 -14.78 -4.24 -1.30
C ALA A 44 -13.97 -2.97 -1.00
N TYR A 45 -14.61 -1.80 -0.92
CA TYR A 45 -13.94 -0.55 -0.52
C TYR A 45 -13.44 -0.62 0.93
N HIS A 46 -14.27 -1.11 1.85
CA HIS A 46 -13.88 -1.27 3.25
C HIS A 46 -12.71 -2.25 3.38
N ALA A 47 -12.79 -3.40 2.71
CA ALA A 47 -11.73 -4.39 2.70
C ALA A 47 -10.43 -3.82 2.11
N ALA A 48 -10.50 -3.04 1.03
CA ALA A 48 -9.32 -2.42 0.43
C ALA A 48 -8.60 -1.48 1.41
N MET A 49 -9.35 -0.59 2.08
CA MET A 49 -8.77 0.35 3.06
C MET A 49 -8.17 -0.39 4.26
N VAL A 50 -8.92 -1.33 4.83
CA VAL A 50 -8.50 -2.06 6.04
C VAL A 50 -7.32 -3.00 5.73
N LEU A 51 -7.38 -3.77 4.65
CA LEU A 51 -6.32 -4.71 4.29
C LEU A 51 -5.05 -4.00 3.82
N SER A 52 -5.15 -2.80 3.23
CA SER A 52 -3.99 -1.94 3.00
C SER A 52 -3.28 -1.61 4.31
N GLY A 53 -4.02 -1.18 5.34
CA GLY A 53 -3.44 -0.86 6.65
C GLY A 53 -2.90 -2.08 7.40
N VAL A 54 -3.57 -3.24 7.30
CA VAL A 54 -3.08 -4.51 7.85
C VAL A 54 -1.79 -4.95 7.15
N GLY A 55 -1.73 -4.84 5.83
CA GLY A 55 -0.55 -5.17 5.04
C GLY A 55 0.65 -4.29 5.40
N ASP A 56 0.42 -2.98 5.52
CA ASP A 56 1.40 -2.01 6.02
C ASP A 56 1.91 -2.39 7.41
N ALA A 57 1.02 -2.53 8.40
CA ALA A 57 1.42 -2.88 9.76
C ALA A 57 2.21 -4.19 9.84
N LEU A 58 1.82 -5.21 9.05
CA LEU A 58 2.53 -6.48 8.97
C LEU A 58 3.92 -6.34 8.36
N GLY A 59 4.07 -5.63 7.24
CA GLY A 59 5.36 -5.40 6.59
C GLY A 59 6.28 -4.50 7.39
N TYR A 60 5.71 -3.52 8.10
CA TYR A 60 6.42 -2.61 8.97
C TYR A 60 6.95 -3.31 10.21
N ARG A 61 6.05 -4.00 10.94
CA ARG A 61 6.29 -4.65 12.24
C ARG A 61 7.14 -3.78 13.17
N ASN A 62 6.68 -2.56 13.40
CA ASN A 62 7.39 -1.55 14.19
C ASN A 62 8.87 -1.43 13.76
N GLN A 63 9.10 -1.29 12.45
CA GLN A 63 10.41 -1.13 11.79
C GLN A 63 11.29 -2.37 11.72
N ARG A 64 10.89 -3.50 12.33
CA ARG A 64 11.74 -4.68 12.43
C ARG A 64 11.92 -5.38 11.08
N TRP A 65 10.88 -5.39 10.25
CA TRP A 65 10.90 -6.08 8.95
C TRP A 65 11.11 -5.15 7.78
N GLU A 66 10.68 -3.89 7.87
CA GLU A 66 10.78 -2.89 6.79
C GLU A 66 12.21 -2.73 6.22
N TYR A 67 13.25 -2.79 7.07
CA TYR A 67 14.66 -2.65 6.66
C TYR A 67 15.40 -3.98 6.53
N CYS A 68 14.72 -5.10 6.77
CA CYS A 68 15.30 -6.42 6.59
C CYS A 68 15.32 -6.76 5.10
N THR A 69 16.49 -6.68 4.47
CA THR A 69 16.67 -7.02 3.05
C THR A 69 16.66 -8.52 2.78
N SER A 70 16.59 -9.35 3.83
CA SER A 70 16.57 -10.81 3.74
C SER A 70 15.16 -11.37 3.90
N GLY A 71 14.49 -11.62 2.76
CA GLY A 71 13.21 -12.33 2.74
C GLY A 71 13.22 -13.67 3.50
N PRO A 72 14.25 -14.54 3.35
CA PRO A 72 14.33 -15.78 4.11
C PRO A 72 14.31 -15.57 5.63
N GLN A 73 14.97 -14.53 6.13
CA GLN A 73 14.98 -14.20 7.56
C GLN A 73 13.58 -13.78 8.04
N ILE A 74 12.89 -12.92 7.30
CA ILE A 74 11.51 -12.51 7.62
C ILE A 74 10.59 -13.73 7.67
N HIS A 75 10.70 -14.63 6.68
CA HIS A 75 9.90 -15.86 6.64
C HIS A 75 10.22 -16.82 7.78
N GLN A 76 11.48 -16.91 8.22
CA GLN A 76 11.87 -17.70 9.38
C GLN A 76 11.25 -17.13 10.66
N GLU A 77 11.40 -15.83 10.91
CA GLU A 77 10.78 -15.18 12.08
C GLU A 77 9.25 -15.35 12.08
N LEU A 78 8.61 -15.21 10.91
CA LEU A 78 7.18 -15.45 10.76
C LEU A 78 6.78 -16.88 11.14
N GLN A 79 7.59 -17.88 10.77
CA GLN A 79 7.35 -19.27 11.18
C GLN A 79 7.53 -19.46 12.70
N GLU A 80 8.54 -18.84 13.29
CA GLU A 80 8.78 -18.86 14.75
C GLU A 80 7.61 -18.23 15.53
N MET A 81 6.91 -17.26 14.91
CA MET A 81 5.69 -16.66 15.44
C MET A 81 4.41 -17.51 15.24
N GLY A 82 4.53 -18.69 14.63
CA GLY A 82 3.41 -19.59 14.37
C GLY A 82 2.69 -19.34 13.05
N GLY A 83 3.27 -18.54 12.16
CA GLY A 83 2.72 -18.20 10.84
C GLY A 83 1.68 -17.09 10.85
N LEU A 84 1.26 -16.65 9.65
CA LEU A 84 0.41 -15.47 9.48
C LEU A 84 -0.92 -15.56 10.23
N GLY A 85 -1.57 -16.73 10.22
CA GLY A 85 -2.85 -16.94 10.92
C GLY A 85 -2.77 -16.89 12.45
N LYS A 86 -1.56 -16.81 13.03
CA LYS A 86 -1.33 -16.64 14.47
C LYS A 86 -0.93 -15.22 14.85
N ILE A 87 -0.71 -14.34 13.87
CA ILE A 87 -0.42 -12.94 14.15
C ILE A 87 -1.71 -12.22 14.56
N HIS A 88 -1.64 -11.54 15.71
CA HIS A 88 -2.64 -10.57 16.12
C HIS A 88 -2.07 -9.16 15.92
N VAL A 89 -2.52 -8.49 14.85
CA VAL A 89 -2.07 -7.14 14.49
C VAL A 89 -2.72 -6.14 15.46
N ALA A 90 -1.95 -5.66 16.42
CA ALA A 90 -2.38 -4.66 17.39
C ALA A 90 -1.21 -3.84 17.93
N LEU A 91 -1.52 -2.66 18.43
CA LEU A 91 -0.57 -1.84 19.19
C LEU A 91 -0.15 -2.53 20.50
N PRO A 92 1.08 -2.29 20.99
CA PRO A 92 2.09 -1.40 20.42
C PRO A 92 2.99 -2.06 19.36
N ASP A 93 2.89 -3.38 19.16
CA ASP A 93 3.87 -4.14 18.37
C ASP A 93 3.68 -4.01 16.85
N TRP A 94 2.47 -3.68 16.41
CA TRP A 94 2.11 -3.56 14.99
C TRP A 94 1.45 -2.22 14.67
N PRO A 95 2.15 -1.09 14.85
CA PRO A 95 1.67 0.19 14.35
C PRO A 95 1.69 0.19 12.81
N VAL A 96 0.81 1.00 12.22
CA VAL A 96 0.90 1.35 10.79
C VAL A 96 2.01 2.37 10.56
N SER A 97 2.63 2.36 9.37
CA SER A 97 3.69 3.29 8.98
C SER A 97 3.12 4.59 8.39
N ASP A 98 3.99 5.41 7.79
CA ASP A 98 3.59 6.60 7.04
C ASP A 98 2.71 6.27 5.83
N ASP A 99 2.83 5.07 5.25
CA ASP A 99 2.03 4.62 4.11
C ASP A 99 0.52 4.72 4.41
N THR A 100 0.07 4.13 5.52
CA THR A 100 -1.36 4.20 5.90
C THR A 100 -1.78 5.61 6.28
N VAL A 101 -0.92 6.40 6.93
CA VAL A 101 -1.22 7.79 7.31
C VAL A 101 -1.46 8.65 6.06
N LEU A 102 -0.59 8.55 5.05
CA LEU A 102 -0.75 9.28 3.79
C LEU A 102 -1.89 8.73 2.93
N HIS A 103 -2.14 7.42 2.98
CA HIS A 103 -3.29 6.82 2.30
C HIS A 103 -4.61 7.34 2.87
N LEU A 104 -4.75 7.42 4.20
CA LEU A 104 -5.92 8.02 4.85
C LEU A 104 -6.08 9.50 4.50
N ALA A 105 -5.00 10.28 4.54
CA ALA A 105 -5.03 11.70 4.15
C ALA A 105 -5.52 11.89 2.70
N THR A 106 -5.13 10.99 1.79
CA THR A 106 -5.61 10.95 0.40
C THR A 106 -7.10 10.66 0.35
N ALA A 107 -7.55 9.63 1.07
CA ALA A 107 -8.95 9.22 1.10
C ALA A 107 -9.85 10.32 1.69
N GLU A 108 -9.41 11.01 2.74
CA GLU A 108 -10.11 12.14 3.34
C GLU A 108 -10.25 13.31 2.37
N ALA A 109 -9.18 13.68 1.66
CA ALA A 109 -9.24 14.74 0.65
C ALA A 109 -10.22 14.40 -0.47
N LEU A 110 -10.19 13.16 -0.98
CA LEU A 110 -11.11 12.67 -2.01
C LEU A 110 -12.56 12.64 -1.53
N ALA A 111 -12.80 12.26 -0.26
CA ALA A 111 -14.13 12.19 0.33
C ALA A 111 -14.83 13.55 0.43
N THR A 112 -14.09 14.67 0.30
CA THR A 112 -14.70 16.01 0.24
C THR A 112 -15.52 16.25 -1.03
N GLY A 113 -15.36 15.42 -2.07
CA GLY A 113 -16.04 15.58 -3.35
C GLY A 113 -15.53 16.74 -4.21
N LYS A 114 -14.44 17.42 -3.80
CA LYS A 114 -13.75 18.44 -4.60
C LYS A 114 -13.15 17.80 -5.85
N THR A 115 -13.07 18.56 -6.94
CA THR A 115 -12.47 18.13 -8.21
C THR A 115 -11.57 19.22 -8.77
N GLY A 116 -10.64 18.85 -9.65
CA GLY A 116 -9.71 19.80 -10.27
C GLY A 116 -8.75 20.45 -9.27
N GLU A 117 -8.46 21.74 -9.45
CA GLU A 117 -7.51 22.49 -8.62
C GLU A 117 -7.89 22.54 -7.12
N PRO A 118 -9.15 22.76 -6.72
CA PRO A 118 -9.56 22.66 -5.31
C PRO A 118 -9.24 21.31 -4.64
N LEU A 119 -9.25 20.20 -5.40
CA LEU A 119 -8.87 18.90 -4.86
C LEU A 119 -7.37 18.83 -4.57
N PHE A 120 -6.53 19.40 -5.45
CA PHE A 120 -5.09 19.43 -5.21
C PHE A 120 -4.71 20.27 -4.00
N GLN A 121 -5.39 21.40 -3.80
CA GLN A 121 -5.23 22.21 -2.58
C GLN A 121 -5.65 21.45 -1.32
N GLU A 122 -6.75 20.68 -1.40
CA GLU A 122 -7.20 19.86 -0.28
C GLU A 122 -6.23 18.72 0.03
N LEU A 123 -5.73 18.01 -1.00
CA LEU A 123 -4.71 16.97 -0.86
C LEU A 123 -3.47 17.53 -0.17
N ALA A 124 -2.97 18.69 -0.63
CA ALA A 124 -1.82 19.34 -0.02
C ALA A 124 -2.06 19.68 1.45
N ARG A 125 -3.25 20.22 1.78
CA ARG A 125 -3.64 20.51 3.16
C ARG A 125 -3.68 19.23 4.02
N CYS A 126 -4.30 18.17 3.54
CA CYS A 126 -4.40 16.90 4.25
C CYS A 126 -3.01 16.28 4.48
N TYR A 127 -2.10 16.33 3.49
CA TYR A 127 -0.74 15.82 3.67
C TYR A 127 0.05 16.61 4.71
N VAL A 128 -0.03 17.94 4.71
CA VAL A 128 0.62 18.77 5.75
C VAL A 128 0.10 18.42 7.15
N GLU A 129 -1.21 18.24 7.30
CA GLU A 129 -1.80 17.82 8.57
C GLU A 129 -1.36 16.40 8.98
N ALA A 130 -1.32 15.47 8.02
CA ALA A 130 -0.89 14.09 8.24
C ALA A 130 0.56 14.00 8.73
N MET A 131 1.44 14.95 8.34
CA MET A 131 2.82 15.00 8.83
C MET A 131 2.93 15.16 10.36
N LYS A 132 1.86 15.58 11.04
CA LYS A 132 1.83 15.69 12.51
C LYS A 132 1.74 14.33 13.21
N ASP A 133 1.31 13.27 12.52
CA ASP A 133 1.23 11.89 13.05
C ASP A 133 2.34 10.99 12.47
N MET A 134 3.52 11.55 12.20
CA MET A 134 4.64 10.78 11.63
C MET A 134 5.65 10.26 12.66
N GLU A 135 5.46 10.62 13.93
CA GLU A 135 6.35 10.18 15.01
C GLU A 135 6.33 8.65 15.14
N GLY A 136 7.50 8.03 15.06
CA GLY A 136 7.62 6.57 15.14
C GLY A 136 7.10 5.78 13.94
N ARG A 137 6.72 6.46 12.84
CA ARG A 137 6.16 5.83 11.61
C ARG A 137 7.07 5.86 10.38
N LYS A 138 8.24 6.48 10.52
CA LYS A 138 9.33 6.53 9.51
C LYS A 138 8.91 7.07 8.14
N PRO A 139 8.45 8.32 8.05
CA PRO A 139 8.23 8.95 6.75
C PRO A 139 9.48 8.90 5.86
N GLY A 140 9.31 8.47 4.61
CA GLY A 140 10.40 8.49 3.63
C GLY A 140 10.99 9.90 3.43
N PRO A 141 12.28 10.05 3.11
CA PRO A 141 12.94 11.36 3.01
C PRO A 141 12.27 12.30 1.99
N THR A 142 11.76 11.75 0.89
CA THR A 142 11.02 12.51 -0.12
C THR A 142 9.64 12.96 0.39
N SER A 143 8.98 12.15 1.22
CA SER A 143 7.71 12.51 1.88
C SER A 143 7.92 13.62 2.91
N ILE A 144 9.04 13.58 3.66
CA ILE A 144 9.40 14.66 4.59
C ILE A 144 9.71 15.95 3.83
N LEU A 145 10.61 15.89 2.86
CA LEU A 145 11.12 17.07 2.14
C LEU A 145 10.08 17.69 1.20
N GLY A 146 9.26 16.85 0.55
CA GLY A 146 8.20 17.29 -0.34
C GLY A 146 7.08 18.02 0.40
N ASN A 147 6.67 17.51 1.57
CA ASN A 147 5.59 18.13 2.34
C ASN A 147 6.03 19.39 3.12
N THR A 148 7.32 19.51 3.47
CA THR A 148 7.83 20.70 4.19
C THR A 148 8.31 21.83 3.29
N GLN A 149 8.81 21.55 2.07
CA GLN A 149 9.34 22.61 1.19
C GLN A 149 8.48 22.90 -0.05
N HIS A 150 7.84 21.89 -0.66
CA HIS A 150 7.07 22.10 -1.90
C HIS A 150 5.62 22.52 -1.66
N ILE A 151 4.96 22.03 -0.60
CA ILE A 151 3.56 22.43 -0.32
C ILE A 151 3.47 23.91 0.10
N TYR A 152 4.45 24.42 0.86
CA TYR A 152 4.51 25.85 1.16
C TYR A 152 4.70 26.71 -0.10
N PHE A 153 5.42 26.21 -1.11
CA PHE A 153 5.63 26.95 -2.36
C PHE A 153 4.40 26.98 -3.28
N CYS A 154 3.51 25.98 -3.20
CA CYS A 154 2.26 25.96 -3.97
C CYS A 154 1.06 26.60 -3.24
N MET A 155 1.18 26.92 -1.95
CA MET A 155 0.13 27.60 -1.16
C MET A 155 0.28 29.14 -1.11
N PHE A 156 1.29 29.71 -1.78
CA PHE A 156 1.48 31.15 -1.99
C PHE A 156 1.47 31.48 -3.48
#